data_AF-A0A8T3U6I8-F1
#
_entry.id   AF-A0A8T3U6I8-F1
#
_cell.length_a   1.000
_cell.length_b   1.000
_cell.length_c   1.000
_cell.angle_alpha   90.00
_cell.angle_beta   90.00
_cell.angle_gamma   90.00
#
_symmetry.space_group_name_H-M   'P 1'
#
loop_
_entity.id
_entity.type
_entity.pdbx_description
1 polymer ?
#
loop_
_entity_poly.entity_id
_entity_poly.type
_entity_poly.pdbx_seq_one_letter_code
_entity_poly.pdbx_strand_id
1 'polypeptide(L)' 'MSKKYLGEEFDIHTGGTDHISIHHENEIAQSKGECGKIPARYWIHSEFLQVDGGKMSKSLRKYIYSKGFRRKRI' A
#
# COMPACT_ATOMS: atom_id res chain seq x y z
N MET A 1 6.37 4.28 -11.96
CA MET A 1 6.46 2.98 -12.69
C MET A 1 5.17 2.63 -13.42
N SER A 2 4.02 2.73 -12.76
CA SER A 2 2.67 2.46 -13.31
C SER A 2 2.46 3.05 -14.72
N LYS A 3 2.79 4.34 -14.91
CA LYS A 3 2.64 5.04 -16.20
C LYS A 3 3.19 4.29 -17.41
N LYS A 4 4.36 3.64 -17.28
CA LYS A 4 5.02 2.93 -18.38
C LYS A 4 4.19 1.72 -18.87
N TYR A 5 3.49 1.05 -17.96
CA TYR A 5 2.83 -0.23 -18.26
C TYR A 5 1.30 -0.13 -18.33
N LEU A 6 0.73 0.86 -17.65
CA LEU A 6 -0.73 1.01 -17.51
C LEU A 6 -1.25 2.29 -18.19
N GLY A 7 -0.36 3.14 -18.70
CA GLY A 7 -0.72 4.44 -19.25
C GLY A 7 -0.81 5.54 -18.19
N GLU A 8 -1.12 6.76 -18.63
CA GLU A 8 -1.22 7.93 -17.76
C GLU A 8 -2.39 7.86 -16.76
N GLU A 9 -3.42 7.09 -17.11
CA GLU A 9 -4.57 6.78 -16.27
C GLU A 9 -4.88 5.29 -16.38
N PHE A 10 -5.22 4.67 -15.26
CA PHE A 10 -5.62 3.28 -15.17
C PHE A 10 -6.73 3.08 -14.13
N ASP A 11 -7.28 1.88 -14.05
CA ASP A 11 -8.51 1.67 -13.28
C ASP A 11 -8.27 1.58 -11.77
N ILE A 12 -7.35 0.71 -11.33
CA ILE A 12 -7.21 0.35 -9.91
C ILE A 12 -5.77 0.51 -9.43
N HIS A 13 -5.58 1.29 -8.37
CA HIS A 13 -4.35 1.34 -7.58
C HIS A 13 -4.61 0.80 -6.18
N THR A 14 -3.72 -0.06 -5.68
CA THR A 14 -3.89 -0.72 -4.37
C THR A 14 -2.74 -0.42 -3.42
N GLY A 15 -2.99 -0.37 -2.11
CA GLY A 15 -1.94 -0.24 -1.10
C GLY A 15 -2.40 -0.59 0.31
N GLY A 16 -1.53 -0.42 1.30
CA GLY A 16 -1.93 -0.41 2.71
C GLY A 16 -2.51 0.94 3.11
N THR A 17 -3.34 0.99 4.16
CA THR A 17 -3.92 2.25 4.68
C THR A 17 -2.84 3.28 5.07
N ASP A 18 -1.62 2.82 5.42
CA ASP A 18 -0.44 3.67 5.64
C ASP A 18 0.02 4.45 4.41
N HIS A 19 -0.30 3.97 3.19
CA HIS A 19 0.14 4.63 1.97
C HIS A 19 -0.72 5.83 1.58
N ILE A 20 -1.92 5.99 2.15
CA ILE A 20 -2.91 6.99 1.72
C ILE A 20 -2.34 8.41 1.78
N SER A 21 -1.87 8.85 2.95
CA SER A 21 -1.63 10.28 3.22
C SER A 21 -0.32 10.82 2.66
N ILE A 22 0.67 9.94 2.39
CA ILE A 22 1.99 10.36 1.92
C ILE A 22 2.32 9.71 0.59
N HIS A 23 2.35 8.38 0.54
CA HIS A 23 2.84 7.67 -0.66
C HIS A 23 1.92 7.90 -1.86
N HIS A 24 0.63 7.60 -1.75
CA HIS A 24 -0.32 7.76 -2.84
C HIS A 24 -0.63 9.22 -3.16
N GLU A 25 -0.68 10.09 -2.14
CA GLU A 25 -0.82 11.54 -2.36
C GLU A 25 0.37 12.09 -3.18
N ASN A 26 1.59 11.65 -2.88
CA ASN A 26 2.78 12.02 -3.66
C ASN A 26 2.72 11.46 -5.08
N GLU A 27 2.24 10.24 -5.27
CA GLU A 27 2.06 9.66 -6.62
C GLU A 27 1.02 10.45 -7.43
N ILE A 28 -0.09 10.85 -6.82
CA ILE A 28 -1.09 11.72 -7.45
C ILE A 28 -0.46 13.08 -7.82
N ALA A 29 0.27 13.69 -6.90
CA ALA A 29 0.93 14.98 -7.14
C ALA A 29 1.97 14.89 -8.27
N GLN A 30 2.76 13.82 -8.31
CA GLN A 30 3.74 13.57 -9.37
C GLN A 30 3.07 13.41 -10.73
N SER A 31 2.03 12.57 -10.83
CA SER A 31 1.29 12.39 -12.08
C SER A 31 0.56 13.65 -12.54
N LYS A 32 -0.08 14.37 -11.61
CA LYS A 32 -0.70 15.67 -11.93
C LYS A 32 0.33 16.69 -12.39
N GLY A 33 1.49 16.75 -11.75
CA GLY A 33 2.57 17.67 -12.13
C GLY A 33 3.17 17.36 -13.50
N GLU A 34 3.25 16.08 -13.88
CA GLU A 34 3.85 15.66 -15.15
C GLU A 34 2.87 15.72 -16.33
N CYS A 35 1.64 15.19 -16.19
CA CYS A 35 0.68 15.07 -17.30
C CYS A 35 -0.70 15.66 -17.01
N GLY A 36 -0.91 16.28 -15.85
CA GLY A 36 -2.19 16.90 -15.49
C GLY A 36 -3.29 15.91 -15.08
N LYS A 37 -2.97 14.61 -14.98
CA LYS A 37 -3.96 13.54 -14.76
C LYS A 37 -3.79 12.87 -13.40
N ILE A 38 -4.90 12.33 -12.88
CA ILE A 38 -4.89 11.47 -11.70
C ILE A 38 -4.64 10.04 -12.18
N PRO A 39 -3.62 9.34 -11.68
CA PRO A 39 -3.16 8.11 -12.30
C PRO A 39 -4.18 6.96 -12.18
N ALA A 40 -5.01 6.93 -11.13
CA ALA A 40 -5.97 5.85 -10.91
C ALA A 40 -7.37 6.35 -10.59
N ARG A 41 -8.39 5.67 -11.14
CA ARG A 41 -9.81 5.97 -10.91
C ARG A 41 -10.32 5.45 -9.57
N TYR A 42 -9.82 4.28 -9.15
CA TYR A 42 -10.17 3.64 -7.90
C TYR A 42 -8.92 3.36 -7.07
N TRP A 43 -8.99 3.73 -5.79
CA TRP A 43 -7.94 3.49 -4.81
C TRP A 43 -8.49 2.53 -3.75
N ILE A 44 -7.85 1.37 -3.61
CA ILE A 44 -8.29 0.31 -2.69
C ILE A 44 -7.20 0.07 -1.66
N HIS A 45 -7.55 0.21 -0.37
CA HIS A 45 -6.60 0.11 0.73
C HIS A 45 -6.96 -1.01 1.70
N SER A 46 -5.95 -1.79 2.09
CA SER A 46 -6.09 -2.80 3.14
C SER A 46 -5.72 -2.24 4.50
N GLU A 47 -6.49 -2.59 5.53
CA GLU A 47 -6.19 -2.25 6.91
C GLU A 47 -5.00 -3.05 7.47
N PHE A 48 -4.42 -2.56 8.58
CA PHE A 48 -3.28 -3.25 9.19
C PHE A 48 -3.68 -4.60 9.78
N LEU A 49 -2.83 -5.60 9.54
CA LEU A 49 -2.90 -6.85 10.28
C LEU A 49 -2.59 -6.62 11.75
N GLN A 50 -3.44 -7.15 12.63
CA GLN A 50 -3.23 -7.10 14.08
C GLN A 50 -2.58 -8.38 14.59
N VAL A 51 -1.62 -8.23 15.51
CA VAL A 51 -0.96 -9.31 16.25
C VAL A 51 -0.88 -8.90 17.71
N ASP A 52 -1.28 -9.79 18.61
CA ASP A 52 -1.26 -9.58 20.07
C ASP A 52 -1.89 -8.24 20.47
N GLY A 53 -3.07 -7.95 19.92
CA GLY A 53 -3.86 -6.75 20.24
C GLY A 53 -3.31 -5.43 19.70
N GLY A 54 -2.34 -5.44 18.79
CA GLY A 54 -1.83 -4.23 18.16
C GLY A 54 -1.43 -4.42 16.70
N LYS A 55 -1.22 -3.30 16.00
CA LYS A 55 -0.72 -3.30 14.61
C LYS A 55 0.61 -4.05 14.49
N MET A 56 0.72 -4.89 13.47
CA MET A 56 1.98 -5.50 13.07
C MET A 56 2.97 -4.42 12.60
N SER A 57 4.15 -4.35 13.21
CA SER A 57 5.19 -3.38 12.87
C SER A 57 6.58 -3.87 13.25
N LYS A 58 7.56 -3.60 12.36
CA LYS A 58 8.99 -3.85 12.63
C LYS A 58 9.51 -2.99 13.78
N SER A 59 9.15 -1.71 13.83
CA SER A 59 9.64 -0.79 14.87
C SER A 59 9.11 -1.16 16.27
N LEU A 60 7.88 -1.67 16.34
CA LEU A 60 7.27 -2.15 17.58
C LEU A 60 7.72 -3.58 17.95
N ARG A 61 8.58 -4.20 17.14
CA ARG A 61 8.97 -5.63 17.26
C ARG A 61 7.79 -6.60 17.31
N LYS A 62 6.62 -6.19 16.80
CA LYS A 62 5.40 -6.99 16.70
C LYS A 62 5.25 -7.47 15.26
N TYR A 63 6.00 -8.48 14.87
CA TYR A 63 5.91 -9.03 13.53
C TYR A 63 6.22 -10.52 13.51
N ILE A 64 5.63 -11.21 12.55
CA ILE A 64 5.82 -12.65 12.34
C ILE A 64 6.41 -12.80 10.95
N TYR A 65 7.57 -13.46 10.85
CA TYR A 65 8.11 -13.85 9.55
C TYR A 65 7.21 -14.92 8.92
N SER A 66 7.02 -14.87 7.60
CA SER A 66 6.24 -15.87 6.86
C SER A 66 6.67 -17.32 7.16
N LYS A 67 7.98 -17.58 7.31
CA LYS A 67 8.52 -18.89 7.74
C LYS A 67 8.12 -19.27 9.18
N GLY A 68 7.98 -18.29 10.07
CA GLY A 68 7.55 -18.49 11.46
C GLY A 68 6.06 -18.79 11.59
N PHE A 69 5.25 -18.36 10.63
CA PHE A 69 3.80 -18.59 10.65
C PHE A 69 3.43 -20.07 10.57
N ARG A 70 4.14 -20.88 9.75
CA ARG A 70 3.85 -22.32 9.59
C ARG A 70 4.19 -23.20 10.79
N ARG A 71 4.96 -22.70 11.77
CA ARG A 71 5.42 -23.46 12.94
C ARG A 71 4.48 -23.39 14.14
N LYS A 72 3.53 -22.45 14.16
CA LYS A 72 2.37 -22.49 15.07
C LYS A 72 1.23 -23.27 14.40
N ARG A 73 1.41 -24.57 14.21
CA ARG A 73 0.26 -25.48 14.08
C ARG A 73 -0.01 -26.04 15.47
N ILE A 74 -1.25 -25.86 15.90
CA ILE A 74 -1.93 -26.72 16.89
C ILE A 74 -1.57 -28.19 16.68
#